data_AF-A0A8J3KV02-F1
#
_entry.id   AF-A0A8J3KV02-F1
#
_cell.length_a   1.000
_cell.length_b   1.000
_cell.length_c   1.000
_cell.angle_alpha   90.00
_cell.angle_beta   90.00
_cell.angle_gamma   90.00
#
_symmetry.space_group_name_H-M   'P 1'
#
loop_
_entity.id
_entity.type
_entity.pdbx_description
1 polymer ?
#
loop_
_entity_poly.entity_id
_entity_poly.type
_entity_poly.pdbx_seq_one_letter_code
_entity_poly.pdbx_strand_id
1 'polypeptide(L)'
;MAGLGGLAALAMLPGCREAIEAAADSCPEDPAESGGVTWNPDIGRPVFWGVQDLTAATHGTPRDVRVYYPSYDGATANAPMLKLCLTKWPVVLFLHGQPPQGVSNTGYHARWERFAAVLARCGYVVVVPSHTAVLSQGADDPAIAAAGADLTWVRTQWEHRRWVDARAESTAVVGHSYGGVLGSRVMAANPGFAAFASLGAPYAELNDRQAVLTAIGRPTFFAWADGDGLGLVFEDLDRPTKVWDGLPQARYAAVYQGEHFDYLRAADTGSVLRGPCPLVGGAMADLVALFLSTHLPVPLGRARVGDDLKPPQVDLTPEQERFAGAHLQGVAQFPAAPGCRLDLRWNLDGRTGSRRLGT
;
A
#
# COMPACT_ATOMS: atom_id res chain seq x y z
N MET A 1 -29.72 -8.25 16.71
CA MET A 1 -30.88 -8.16 15.79
C MET A 1 -31.52 -6.77 15.86
N ALA A 2 -30.77 -5.71 15.56
CA ALA A 2 -31.30 -4.35 15.43
C ALA A 2 -30.63 -3.72 14.20
N GLY A 3 -31.28 -3.80 13.04
CA GLY A 3 -30.72 -3.32 11.78
C GLY A 3 -31.66 -3.46 10.58
N LEU A 4 -32.59 -4.42 10.61
CA LEU A 4 -33.55 -4.63 9.51
C LEU A 4 -34.77 -3.69 9.54
N GLY A 5 -35.04 -3.01 10.67
CA GLY A 5 -36.24 -2.17 10.81
C GLY A 5 -36.20 -0.84 10.05
N GLY A 6 -35.01 -0.34 9.67
CA GLY A 6 -34.86 0.94 8.99
C GLY A 6 -35.07 0.87 7.47
N LEU A 7 -34.91 -0.30 6.86
CA LEU A 7 -35.00 -0.47 5.40
C LEU A 7 -36.42 -0.51 4.86
N ALA A 8 -37.40 -0.88 5.70
CA ALA A 8 -38.80 -1.00 5.27
C ALA A 8 -39.45 0.35 4.91
N ALA A 9 -39.01 1.45 5.53
CA ALA A 9 -39.59 2.78 5.29
C ALA A 9 -39.05 3.46 4.01
N LEU A 10 -37.88 3.06 3.51
CA LEU A 10 -37.26 3.61 2.30
C LEU A 10 -37.74 2.94 1.00
N ALA A 11 -38.37 1.76 1.09
CA ALA A 11 -38.80 0.98 -0.07
C ALA A 11 -39.97 1.60 -0.88
N MET A 12 -40.56 2.72 -0.44
CA MET A 12 -41.73 3.35 -1.10
C MET A 12 -41.39 4.48 -2.07
N LEU A 13 -40.10 4.84 -2.24
CA LEU A 13 -39.67 5.84 -3.23
C LEU A 13 -39.19 5.14 -4.51
N PRO A 14 -39.62 5.57 -5.72
CA PRO A 14 -39.10 5.06 -6.99
C PRO A 14 -37.57 5.23 -7.03
N GLY A 15 -36.83 4.15 -7.32
CA GLY A 15 -35.36 4.11 -7.31
C GLY A 15 -34.72 3.60 -6.01
N CYS A 16 -35.44 3.58 -4.88
CA CYS A 16 -34.92 2.98 -3.64
C CYS A 16 -34.91 1.46 -3.70
N ARG A 17 -35.83 0.82 -4.44
CA ARG A 17 -35.84 -0.63 -4.61
C ARG A 17 -34.58 -1.15 -5.28
N GLU A 18 -34.17 -0.54 -6.39
CA GLU A 18 -32.93 -0.90 -7.10
C GLU A 18 -31.69 -0.66 -6.24
N ALA A 19 -31.66 0.43 -5.47
CA ALA A 19 -30.58 0.71 -4.52
C ALA A 19 -30.55 -0.29 -3.35
N ILE A 20 -31.70 -0.74 -2.86
CA ILE A 20 -31.82 -1.76 -1.80
C ILE A 20 -31.43 -3.14 -2.33
N GLU A 21 -31.85 -3.50 -3.54
CA GLU A 21 -31.46 -4.76 -4.19
C GLU A 21 -29.95 -4.78 -4.47
N ALA A 22 -29.39 -3.69 -5.01
CA ALA A 22 -27.93 -3.55 -5.18
C ALA A 22 -27.16 -3.57 -3.85
N ALA A 23 -27.73 -3.00 -2.78
CA ALA A 23 -27.17 -3.06 -1.43
C ALA A 23 -27.21 -4.49 -0.86
N ALA A 24 -28.32 -5.21 -1.03
CA ALA A 24 -28.45 -6.60 -0.60
C ALA A 24 -27.48 -7.52 -1.36
N ASP A 25 -27.32 -7.30 -2.66
CA ASP A 25 -26.34 -8.03 -3.49
C ASP A 25 -24.88 -7.71 -3.14
N SER A 26 -24.64 -6.67 -2.34
CA SER A 26 -23.31 -6.35 -1.81
C SER A 26 -23.02 -6.96 -0.44
N CYS A 27 -23.97 -7.67 0.16
CA CYS A 27 -23.80 -8.35 1.44
C CYS A 27 -23.31 -9.79 1.28
N PRO A 28 -22.55 -10.32 2.25
CA PRO A 28 -22.22 -11.74 2.29
C PRO A 28 -23.51 -12.54 2.46
N GLU A 29 -23.54 -13.73 1.88
CA GLU A 29 -24.71 -14.63 1.98
C GLU A 29 -24.83 -15.19 3.39
N ASP A 30 -23.70 -15.45 4.05
CA ASP A 30 -23.63 -15.85 5.45
C ASP A 30 -23.07 -14.70 6.32
N PRO A 31 -23.87 -14.16 7.27
CA PRO A 31 -23.38 -13.14 8.22
C PRO A 31 -22.14 -13.56 9.01
N ALA A 32 -21.90 -14.86 9.20
CA ALA A 32 -20.70 -15.37 9.88
C ALA A 32 -19.41 -15.05 9.10
N GLU A 33 -19.49 -14.74 7.80
CA GLU A 33 -18.35 -14.32 6.98
C GLU A 33 -17.81 -12.92 7.33
N SER A 34 -18.52 -12.18 8.19
CA SER A 34 -18.00 -10.97 8.83
C SER A 34 -17.12 -11.27 10.05
N GLY A 35 -17.19 -12.50 10.60
CA GLY A 35 -16.50 -12.86 11.84
C GLY A 35 -16.91 -12.03 13.06
N GLY A 36 -18.08 -11.39 13.03
CA GLY A 36 -18.53 -10.47 14.07
C GLY A 36 -18.01 -9.03 13.91
N VAL A 37 -17.16 -8.75 12.91
CA VAL A 37 -16.69 -7.40 12.61
C VAL A 37 -17.84 -6.55 12.06
N THR A 38 -18.24 -5.53 12.81
CA THR A 38 -19.34 -4.63 12.44
C THR A 38 -18.88 -3.23 12.01
N TRP A 39 -17.58 -3.05 11.73
CA TRP A 39 -17.02 -1.78 11.26
C TRP A 39 -16.23 -1.99 9.98
N ASN A 40 -16.13 -0.94 9.18
CA ASN A 40 -15.22 -0.89 8.05
C ASN A 40 -13.79 -0.66 8.56
N PRO A 41 -12.84 -1.57 8.30
CA PRO A 41 -11.47 -1.34 8.68
C PRO A 41 -10.92 -0.10 7.99
N ASP A 42 -10.13 0.64 8.76
CA ASP A 42 -9.41 1.81 8.30
C ASP A 42 -8.08 1.91 9.08
N ILE A 43 -7.29 2.93 8.79
CA ILE A 43 -5.99 3.16 9.43
C ILE A 43 -6.06 3.31 10.95
N GLY A 44 -7.19 3.75 11.51
CA GLY A 44 -7.39 3.85 12.95
C GLY A 44 -8.01 2.58 13.55
N ARG A 45 -8.86 1.87 12.82
CA ARG A 45 -9.60 0.68 13.28
C ARG A 45 -9.21 -0.53 12.42
N PRO A 46 -8.01 -1.07 12.60
CA PRO A 46 -7.53 -2.18 11.79
C PRO A 46 -8.29 -3.48 12.10
N VAL A 47 -8.11 -4.47 11.23
CA VAL A 47 -8.47 -5.88 11.43
C VAL A 47 -7.22 -6.76 11.34
N PHE A 48 -7.36 -8.09 11.37
CA PHE A 48 -6.27 -9.00 11.01
C PHE A 48 -6.09 -9.05 9.49
N TRP A 49 -5.14 -9.85 9.02
CA TRP A 49 -4.92 -10.04 7.60
C TRP A 49 -4.77 -11.52 7.29
N GLY A 50 -5.26 -11.91 6.12
CA GLY A 50 -4.97 -13.20 5.51
C GLY A 50 -3.93 -13.07 4.41
N VAL A 51 -3.33 -14.20 4.07
CA VAL A 51 -2.37 -14.35 2.98
C VAL A 51 -2.74 -15.56 2.15
N GLN A 52 -2.68 -15.40 0.83
CA GLN A 52 -2.81 -16.48 -0.14
C GLN A 52 -1.65 -16.46 -1.13
N ASP A 53 -0.94 -17.59 -1.23
CA ASP A 53 0.07 -17.84 -2.25
C ASP A 53 -0.59 -18.50 -3.47
N LEU A 54 -0.48 -17.85 -4.62
CA LEU A 54 -1.16 -18.27 -5.85
C LEU A 54 -0.14 -18.42 -6.96
N THR A 55 -0.12 -19.59 -7.59
CA THR A 55 0.75 -19.87 -8.73
C THR A 55 -0.01 -19.82 -10.06
N ALA A 56 0.71 -19.47 -11.13
CA ALA A 56 0.13 -19.44 -12.47
C ALA A 56 -0.40 -20.82 -12.90
N ALA A 57 0.34 -21.87 -12.54
CA ALA A 57 0.01 -23.25 -12.90
C ALA A 57 -1.29 -23.76 -12.25
N THR A 58 -1.58 -23.35 -11.02
CA THR A 58 -2.73 -23.87 -10.25
C THR A 58 -3.95 -22.93 -10.30
N HIS A 59 -3.72 -21.63 -10.34
CA HIS A 59 -4.78 -20.63 -10.16
C HIS A 59 -5.02 -19.76 -11.40
N GLY A 60 -4.30 -20.01 -12.49
CA GLY A 60 -4.41 -19.22 -13.72
C GLY A 60 -4.00 -17.76 -13.55
N THR A 61 -3.21 -17.43 -12.52
CA THR A 61 -2.65 -16.10 -12.36
C THR A 61 -1.69 -15.79 -13.51
N PRO A 62 -1.52 -14.51 -13.92
CA PRO A 62 -0.56 -14.16 -14.96
C PRO A 62 0.88 -14.58 -14.62
N ARG A 63 1.20 -14.59 -13.32
CA ARG A 63 2.45 -15.04 -12.72
C ARG A 63 2.21 -15.43 -11.26
N ASP A 64 3.18 -16.06 -10.62
CA ASP A 64 3.10 -16.34 -9.19
C ASP A 64 2.88 -15.02 -8.43
N VAL A 65 1.95 -15.02 -7.49
CA VAL A 65 1.52 -13.81 -6.77
C VAL A 65 1.16 -14.18 -5.35
N ARG A 66 1.50 -13.29 -4.43
CA ARG A 66 0.99 -13.34 -3.06
C ARG A 66 -0.05 -12.24 -2.88
N VAL A 67 -1.24 -12.60 -2.45
CA VAL A 67 -2.32 -11.66 -2.15
C VAL A 67 -2.53 -11.57 -0.65
N TYR A 68 -2.57 -10.34 -0.14
CA TYR A 68 -2.91 -10.04 1.25
C TYR A 68 -4.27 -9.36 1.28
N TYR A 69 -5.09 -9.67 2.28
CA TYR A 69 -6.46 -9.15 2.35
C TYR A 69 -6.92 -9.01 3.80
N PRO A 70 -7.94 -8.16 4.06
CA PRO A 70 -8.48 -7.99 5.40
C PRO A 70 -9.11 -9.30 5.89
N SER A 71 -8.87 -9.68 7.13
CA SER A 71 -9.43 -10.89 7.74
C SER A 71 -9.90 -10.61 9.18
N TYR A 72 -10.90 -11.34 9.64
CA TYR A 72 -11.30 -11.37 11.04
C TYR A 72 -10.58 -12.48 11.82
N ASP A 73 -9.88 -13.39 11.15
CA ASP A 73 -9.15 -14.50 11.75
C ASP A 73 -7.69 -14.08 12.02
N GLY A 74 -7.18 -14.47 13.19
CA GLY A 74 -5.79 -14.24 13.56
C GLY A 74 -4.81 -15.23 12.90
N ALA A 75 -5.30 -16.32 12.31
CA ALA A 75 -4.48 -17.22 11.50
C ALA A 75 -4.10 -16.52 10.19
N THR A 76 -2.81 -16.29 9.93
CA THR A 76 -2.38 -15.54 8.73
C THR A 76 -2.50 -16.35 7.44
N ALA A 77 -2.15 -17.64 7.47
CA ALA A 77 -2.21 -18.52 6.31
C ALA A 77 -3.62 -19.08 6.14
N ASN A 78 -4.19 -18.95 4.92
CA ASN A 78 -5.54 -19.43 4.59
C ASN A 78 -6.65 -18.85 5.49
N ALA A 79 -6.42 -17.65 6.04
CA ALA A 79 -7.43 -16.92 6.79
C ALA A 79 -8.67 -16.67 5.90
N PRO A 80 -9.90 -16.80 6.40
CA PRO A 80 -11.07 -16.34 5.67
C PRO A 80 -10.96 -14.84 5.40
N MET A 81 -11.27 -14.42 4.17
CA MET A 81 -11.37 -13.00 3.85
C MET A 81 -12.57 -12.37 4.56
N LEU A 82 -12.36 -11.18 5.13
CA LEU A 82 -13.43 -10.39 5.73
C LEU A 82 -14.38 -9.90 4.63
N LYS A 83 -15.67 -10.22 4.78
CA LYS A 83 -16.74 -9.81 3.87
C LYS A 83 -17.73 -8.93 4.62
N LEU A 84 -17.94 -7.72 4.11
CA LEU A 84 -18.86 -6.74 4.70
C LEU A 84 -19.82 -6.23 3.63
N CYS A 85 -21.07 -6.01 4.03
CA CYS A 85 -22.05 -5.31 3.20
C CYS A 85 -21.49 -3.97 2.70
N LEU A 86 -21.87 -3.60 1.47
CA LEU A 86 -21.58 -2.30 0.87
C LEU A 86 -20.09 -1.96 0.73
N THR A 87 -19.21 -2.93 0.96
CA THR A 87 -17.76 -2.70 1.03
C THR A 87 -17.05 -3.57 0.02
N LYS A 88 -16.36 -2.91 -0.90
CA LYS A 88 -15.38 -3.54 -1.77
C LYS A 88 -14.02 -2.94 -1.45
N TRP A 89 -13.02 -3.80 -1.30
CA TRP A 89 -11.71 -3.41 -0.85
C TRP A 89 -10.93 -2.75 -1.99
N PRO A 90 -10.38 -1.53 -1.80
CA PRO A 90 -9.45 -0.95 -2.77
C PRO A 90 -8.22 -1.83 -2.92
N VAL A 91 -7.59 -1.76 -4.10
CA VAL A 91 -6.46 -2.62 -4.46
C VAL A 91 -5.15 -1.84 -4.40
N VAL A 92 -4.12 -2.44 -3.81
CA VAL A 92 -2.75 -1.95 -3.87
C VAL A 92 -1.91 -2.95 -4.64
N LEU A 93 -1.31 -2.52 -5.74
CA LEU A 93 -0.27 -3.29 -6.44
C LEU A 93 1.09 -2.98 -5.82
N PHE A 94 1.77 -3.98 -5.27
CA PHE A 94 3.13 -3.82 -4.74
C PHE A 94 4.16 -4.45 -5.69
N LEU A 95 5.00 -3.62 -6.32
CA LEU A 95 6.04 -4.04 -7.24
C LEU A 95 7.40 -4.01 -6.56
N HIS A 96 8.01 -5.17 -6.37
CA HIS A 96 9.28 -5.27 -5.66
C HIS A 96 10.48 -4.87 -6.53
N GLY A 97 11.57 -4.50 -5.86
CA GLY A 97 12.85 -4.21 -6.50
C GLY A 97 13.64 -5.47 -6.89
N GLN A 98 14.86 -5.25 -7.37
CA GLN A 98 15.84 -6.32 -7.52
C GLN A 98 16.17 -6.89 -6.13
N PRO A 99 16.29 -8.23 -5.97
CA PRO A 99 16.77 -8.82 -4.73
C PRO A 99 18.16 -8.29 -4.36
N PRO A 100 18.43 -8.04 -3.06
CA PRO A 100 19.76 -7.69 -2.61
C PRO A 100 20.76 -8.82 -2.87
N GLN A 101 22.05 -8.49 -2.89
CA GLN A 101 23.10 -9.46 -3.07
C GLN A 101 22.99 -10.60 -2.04
N GLY A 102 23.07 -11.84 -2.53
CA GLY A 102 22.94 -13.04 -1.70
C GLY A 102 21.49 -13.50 -1.46
N VAL A 103 20.50 -12.83 -2.05
CA VAL A 103 19.08 -13.23 -1.96
C VAL A 103 18.59 -13.69 -3.33
N SER A 104 17.94 -14.87 -3.37
CA SER A 104 17.33 -15.40 -4.58
C SER A 104 16.09 -14.59 -5.00
N ASN A 105 15.88 -14.46 -6.31
CA ASN A 105 14.65 -13.87 -6.86
C ASN A 105 13.42 -14.80 -6.67
N THR A 106 13.63 -16.11 -6.58
CA THR A 106 12.54 -17.06 -6.37
C THR A 106 11.85 -16.80 -5.04
N GLY A 107 10.54 -16.52 -5.07
CA GLY A 107 9.77 -16.20 -3.87
C GLY A 107 10.10 -14.85 -3.24
N TYR A 108 10.91 -13.99 -3.89
CA TYR A 108 11.35 -12.73 -3.29
C TYR A 108 10.19 -11.76 -3.00
N HIS A 109 9.15 -11.76 -3.84
CA HIS A 109 7.92 -11.00 -3.65
C HIS A 109 7.28 -11.23 -2.26
N ALA A 110 7.42 -12.43 -1.68
CA ALA A 110 6.88 -12.77 -0.36
C ALA A 110 7.58 -12.04 0.81
N ARG A 111 8.83 -11.59 0.63
CA ARG A 111 9.62 -10.92 1.70
C ARG A 111 9.11 -9.51 2.04
N TRP A 112 8.20 -8.98 1.24
CA TRP A 112 7.57 -7.66 1.41
C TRP A 112 6.31 -7.69 2.30
N GLU A 113 6.09 -8.79 3.01
CA GLU A 113 4.96 -9.01 3.92
C GLU A 113 4.66 -7.81 4.82
N ARG A 114 5.67 -7.15 5.37
CA ARG A 114 5.46 -6.04 6.31
C ARG A 114 4.57 -4.94 5.73
N PHE A 115 4.84 -4.50 4.50
CA PHE A 115 4.04 -3.46 3.85
C PHE A 115 2.64 -3.97 3.53
N ALA A 116 2.56 -5.16 2.95
CA ALA A 116 1.30 -5.73 2.52
C ALA A 116 0.36 -6.06 3.70
N ALA A 117 0.91 -6.55 4.82
CA ALA A 117 0.16 -6.84 6.03
C ALA A 117 -0.42 -5.57 6.67
N VAL A 118 0.39 -4.50 6.83
CA VAL A 118 -0.12 -3.23 7.40
C VAL A 118 -1.26 -2.68 6.55
N LEU A 119 -1.12 -2.71 5.23
CA LEU A 119 -2.16 -2.27 4.31
C LEU A 119 -3.40 -3.18 4.37
N ALA A 120 -3.23 -4.50 4.36
CA ALA A 120 -4.35 -5.43 4.47
C ALA A 120 -5.16 -5.24 5.76
N ARG A 121 -4.48 -5.01 6.88
CA ARG A 121 -5.12 -4.66 8.16
C ARG A 121 -5.92 -3.37 8.09
N CYS A 122 -5.55 -2.43 7.21
CA CYS A 122 -6.25 -1.16 6.99
C CYS A 122 -7.44 -1.26 6.03
N GLY A 123 -7.75 -2.44 5.48
CA GLY A 123 -8.88 -2.63 4.54
C GLY A 123 -8.49 -2.63 3.06
N TYR A 124 -7.23 -2.92 2.72
CA TYR A 124 -6.79 -3.04 1.33
C TYR A 124 -6.61 -4.50 0.89
N VAL A 125 -6.89 -4.80 -0.37
CA VAL A 125 -6.37 -6.02 -1.02
C VAL A 125 -5.02 -5.67 -1.64
N VAL A 126 -3.95 -6.33 -1.21
CA VAL A 126 -2.60 -6.06 -1.70
C VAL A 126 -2.12 -7.21 -2.58
N VAL A 127 -1.79 -6.89 -3.82
CA VAL A 127 -1.32 -7.84 -4.84
C VAL A 127 0.19 -7.68 -4.97
N VAL A 128 0.96 -8.72 -4.67
CA VAL A 128 2.42 -8.71 -4.72
C VAL A 128 2.89 -9.77 -5.72
N PRO A 129 2.97 -9.43 -7.03
CA PRO A 129 3.38 -10.38 -8.05
C PRO A 129 4.88 -10.67 -7.98
N SER A 130 5.23 -11.91 -8.27
CA SER A 130 6.59 -12.33 -8.58
C SER A 130 6.99 -11.81 -9.94
N HIS A 131 8.14 -11.12 -10.04
CA HIS A 131 8.69 -10.73 -11.33
C HIS A 131 10.20 -10.62 -11.31
N THR A 132 10.80 -10.56 -12.49
CA THR A 132 12.19 -10.13 -12.61
C THR A 132 12.20 -8.61 -12.59
N ALA A 133 12.79 -8.03 -11.56
CA ALA A 133 12.93 -6.58 -11.46
C ALA A 133 14.15 -6.13 -12.26
N VAL A 134 13.89 -5.41 -13.35
CA VAL A 134 14.87 -4.74 -14.19
C VAL A 134 14.50 -3.27 -14.31
N LEU A 135 15.48 -2.40 -14.56
CA LEU A 135 15.21 -0.98 -14.73
C LEU A 135 14.34 -0.76 -15.98
N SER A 136 13.12 -0.27 -15.76
CA SER A 136 12.17 0.01 -16.84
C SER A 136 12.51 1.31 -17.57
N GLN A 137 12.90 1.20 -18.84
CA GLN A 137 13.44 2.32 -19.64
C GLN A 137 12.41 3.03 -20.53
N GLY A 138 11.21 2.46 -20.73
CA GLY A 138 10.25 2.96 -21.72
C GLY A 138 8.80 2.70 -21.34
N ALA A 139 7.89 3.44 -21.96
CA ALA A 139 6.44 3.30 -21.76
C ALA A 139 5.87 2.03 -22.41
N ASP A 140 6.64 1.36 -23.26
CA ASP A 140 6.34 0.11 -23.96
C ASP A 140 6.89 -1.13 -23.22
N ASP A 141 7.41 -0.96 -22.00
CA ASP A 141 7.91 -2.07 -21.19
C ASP A 141 6.80 -3.12 -20.94
N PRO A 142 6.97 -4.39 -21.36
CA PRO A 142 5.97 -5.43 -21.18
C PRO A 142 5.59 -5.67 -19.70
N ALA A 143 6.46 -5.30 -18.75
CA ALA A 143 6.14 -5.39 -17.32
C ALA A 143 5.00 -4.46 -16.90
N ILE A 144 4.75 -3.36 -17.64
CA ILE A 144 3.60 -2.47 -17.41
C ILE A 144 2.30 -3.20 -17.74
N ALA A 145 2.25 -3.89 -18.89
CA ALA A 145 1.10 -4.69 -19.27
C ALA A 145 0.90 -5.89 -18.32
N ALA A 146 1.99 -6.52 -17.86
CA ALA A 146 1.92 -7.59 -16.87
C ALA A 146 1.34 -7.13 -15.53
N ALA A 147 1.72 -5.94 -15.05
CA ALA A 147 1.11 -5.33 -13.85
C ALA A 147 -0.40 -5.07 -14.02
N GLY A 148 -0.82 -4.62 -15.21
CA GLY A 148 -2.25 -4.49 -15.54
C GLY A 148 -2.99 -5.82 -15.58
N ALA A 149 -2.33 -6.89 -16.04
CA ALA A 149 -2.90 -8.24 -16.04
C ALA A 149 -3.11 -8.78 -14.62
N ASP A 150 -2.19 -8.54 -13.69
CA ASP A 150 -2.34 -8.95 -12.28
C ASP A 150 -3.56 -8.27 -11.62
N LEU A 151 -3.71 -6.96 -11.85
CA LEU A 151 -4.85 -6.18 -11.36
C LEU A 151 -6.17 -6.64 -11.99
N THR A 152 -6.15 -6.99 -13.27
CA THR A 152 -7.33 -7.52 -13.97
C THR A 152 -7.70 -8.89 -13.40
N TRP A 153 -6.74 -9.78 -13.19
CA TRP A 153 -6.95 -11.11 -12.64
C TRP A 153 -7.58 -11.05 -11.24
N VAL A 154 -7.05 -10.23 -10.32
CA VAL A 154 -7.60 -10.15 -8.95
C VAL A 154 -9.05 -9.65 -8.92
N ARG A 155 -9.44 -8.85 -9.91
CA ARG A 155 -10.80 -8.28 -10.04
C ARG A 155 -11.79 -9.16 -10.79
N THR A 156 -11.31 -10.13 -11.57
CA THR A 156 -12.17 -10.85 -12.52
C THR A 156 -12.12 -12.36 -12.39
N GLN A 157 -11.04 -12.92 -11.86
CA GLN A 157 -10.81 -14.36 -11.83
C GLN A 157 -10.54 -14.90 -10.43
N TRP A 158 -9.96 -14.09 -9.53
CA TRP A 158 -9.74 -14.50 -8.15
C TRP A 158 -11.05 -14.93 -7.48
N GLU A 159 -10.97 -15.93 -6.59
CA GLU A 159 -12.15 -16.49 -5.92
C GLU A 159 -12.91 -15.45 -5.08
N HIS A 160 -12.20 -14.44 -4.57
CA HIS A 160 -12.78 -13.34 -3.79
C HIS A 160 -13.09 -12.07 -4.59
N ARG A 161 -13.01 -12.12 -5.93
CA ARG A 161 -13.21 -10.96 -6.83
C ARG A 161 -14.46 -10.10 -6.55
N ARG A 162 -15.56 -10.69 -6.05
CA ARG A 162 -16.81 -9.96 -5.71
C ARG A 162 -16.59 -8.89 -4.64
N TRP A 163 -15.59 -9.07 -3.79
CA TRP A 163 -15.22 -8.20 -2.67
C TRP A 163 -14.10 -7.21 -3.01
N VAL A 164 -13.58 -7.25 -4.23
CA VAL A 164 -12.51 -6.37 -4.70
C VAL A 164 -13.11 -5.20 -5.46
N ASP A 165 -12.66 -3.98 -5.19
CA ASP A 165 -13.12 -2.81 -5.94
C ASP A 165 -12.54 -2.82 -7.36
N ALA A 166 -13.44 -2.77 -8.35
CA ALA A 166 -13.11 -2.85 -9.76
C ALA A 166 -12.70 -1.50 -10.36
N ARG A 167 -12.96 -0.39 -9.65
CA ARG A 167 -12.77 0.97 -10.17
C ARG A 167 -11.30 1.35 -10.21
N ALA A 168 -10.89 2.07 -11.25
CA ALA A 168 -9.50 2.50 -11.40
C ALA A 168 -9.07 3.44 -10.27
N GLU A 169 -9.94 4.36 -9.85
CA GLU A 169 -9.72 5.27 -8.73
C GLU A 169 -9.70 4.58 -7.37
N SER A 170 -9.98 3.27 -7.31
CA SER A 170 -9.81 2.43 -6.13
C SER A 170 -8.52 1.59 -6.20
N THR A 171 -7.50 2.10 -6.89
CA THR A 171 -6.19 1.47 -7.06
C THR A 171 -5.07 2.40 -6.60
N ALA A 172 -4.09 1.86 -5.88
CA ALA A 172 -2.79 2.50 -5.68
C ALA A 172 -1.65 1.56 -6.10
N VAL A 173 -0.49 2.13 -6.33
CA VAL A 173 0.74 1.39 -6.61
C VAL A 173 1.77 1.70 -5.53
N VAL A 174 2.47 0.69 -5.07
CA VAL A 174 3.66 0.82 -4.22
C VAL A 174 4.78 0.13 -4.95
N GLY A 175 5.96 0.74 -5.01
CA GLY A 175 7.11 0.12 -5.66
C GLY A 175 8.42 0.40 -4.96
N HIS A 176 9.28 -0.61 -4.87
CA HIS A 176 10.64 -0.47 -4.34
C HIS A 176 11.69 -0.55 -5.44
N SER A 177 12.74 0.27 -5.38
CA SER A 177 13.86 0.23 -6.33
C SER A 177 13.37 0.25 -7.79
N TYR A 178 13.82 -0.68 -8.64
CA TYR A 178 13.29 -0.85 -10.00
C TYR A 178 11.77 -1.10 -10.07
N GLY A 179 11.18 -1.71 -9.06
CA GLY A 179 9.72 -1.80 -8.92
C GLY A 179 9.04 -0.44 -8.70
N GLY A 180 9.72 0.54 -8.09
CA GLY A 180 9.25 1.93 -8.01
C GLY A 180 9.33 2.68 -9.33
N VAL A 181 10.37 2.42 -10.13
CA VAL A 181 10.45 2.93 -11.51
C VAL A 181 9.33 2.33 -12.37
N LEU A 182 9.17 1.00 -12.34
CA LEU A 182 8.07 0.32 -13.02
C LEU A 182 6.70 0.86 -12.54
N GLY A 183 6.53 1.01 -11.23
CA GLY A 183 5.32 1.55 -10.63
C GLY A 183 4.98 2.96 -11.12
N SER A 184 5.97 3.82 -11.29
CA SER A 184 5.77 5.16 -11.89
C SER A 184 5.23 5.08 -13.32
N ARG A 185 5.74 4.15 -14.12
CA ARG A 185 5.25 3.94 -15.49
C ARG A 185 3.88 3.31 -15.52
N VAL A 186 3.57 2.39 -14.60
CA VAL A 186 2.22 1.86 -14.40
C VAL A 186 1.25 2.99 -14.06
N MET A 187 1.62 3.90 -13.17
CA MET A 187 0.81 5.08 -12.84
C MET A 187 0.61 6.00 -14.05
N ALA A 188 1.67 6.29 -14.81
CA ALA A 188 1.59 7.11 -16.02
C ALA A 188 0.67 6.49 -17.10
N ALA A 189 0.71 5.16 -17.25
CA ALA A 189 -0.17 4.42 -18.17
C ALA A 189 -1.62 4.32 -17.67
N ASN A 190 -1.85 4.53 -16.38
CA ASN A 190 -3.16 4.40 -15.73
C ASN A 190 -3.51 5.67 -14.96
N PRO A 191 -3.82 6.78 -15.66
CA PRO A 191 -4.07 8.07 -15.01
C PRO A 191 -5.27 8.03 -14.06
N GLY A 192 -6.14 7.02 -14.12
CA GLY A 192 -7.25 6.84 -13.19
C GLY A 192 -6.86 6.35 -11.78
N PHE A 193 -5.63 5.85 -11.56
CA PHE A 193 -5.20 5.36 -10.24
C PHE A 193 -5.09 6.50 -9.22
N ALA A 194 -5.31 6.18 -7.94
CA ALA A 194 -5.51 7.19 -6.90
C ALA A 194 -4.20 7.77 -6.37
N ALA A 195 -3.21 6.92 -6.10
CA ALA A 195 -2.00 7.31 -5.40
C ALA A 195 -0.83 6.36 -5.69
N PHE A 196 0.39 6.86 -5.47
CA PHE A 196 1.63 6.11 -5.67
C PHE A 196 2.59 6.26 -4.49
N ALA A 197 3.24 5.18 -4.08
CA ALA A 197 4.36 5.23 -3.14
C ALA A 197 5.63 4.62 -3.74
N SER A 198 6.68 5.43 -3.81
CA SER A 198 7.99 5.10 -4.36
C SER A 198 9.01 4.94 -3.24
N LEU A 199 9.56 3.75 -3.07
CA LEU A 199 10.51 3.39 -2.02
C LEU A 199 11.90 3.17 -2.63
N GLY A 200 12.79 4.16 -2.53
CA GLY A 200 14.17 4.07 -2.98
C GLY A 200 14.32 3.86 -4.50
N ALA A 201 13.44 4.42 -5.31
CA ALA A 201 13.49 4.19 -6.75
C ALA A 201 14.64 4.98 -7.41
N PRO A 202 15.48 4.33 -8.25
CA PRO A 202 16.67 4.94 -8.85
C PRO A 202 16.34 5.82 -10.06
N TYR A 203 15.54 6.87 -9.88
CA TYR A 203 15.12 7.73 -10.99
C TYR A 203 16.29 8.42 -11.69
N ALA A 204 17.42 8.64 -11.02
CA ALA A 204 18.61 9.23 -11.63
C ALA A 204 19.22 8.37 -12.76
N GLU A 205 18.89 7.09 -12.81
CA GLU A 205 19.32 6.17 -13.89
C GLU A 205 18.46 6.30 -15.16
N LEU A 206 17.37 7.10 -15.12
CA LEU A 206 16.47 7.29 -16.24
C LEU A 206 16.85 8.49 -17.09
N ASN A 207 16.93 8.26 -18.40
CA ASN A 207 17.08 9.34 -19.39
C ASN A 207 15.84 10.24 -19.46
N ASP A 208 14.65 9.68 -19.22
CA ASP A 208 13.34 10.34 -19.28
C ASP A 208 12.79 10.69 -17.88
N ARG A 209 13.65 10.75 -16.85
CA ARG A 209 13.29 10.98 -15.44
C ARG A 209 12.19 12.01 -15.22
N GLN A 210 12.37 13.22 -15.76
CA GLN A 210 11.42 14.33 -15.55
C GLN A 210 10.05 14.00 -16.16
N ALA A 211 10.03 13.40 -17.36
CA ALA A 211 8.80 13.05 -18.05
C ALA A 211 8.03 11.97 -17.27
N VAL A 212 8.73 10.92 -16.82
CA VAL A 212 8.12 9.83 -16.03
C VAL A 212 7.53 10.35 -14.72
N LEU A 213 8.30 11.12 -13.94
CA LEU A 213 7.85 11.62 -12.64
C LEU A 213 6.69 12.64 -12.75
N THR A 214 6.66 13.41 -13.83
CA THR A 214 5.56 14.35 -14.12
C THR A 214 4.30 13.60 -14.56
N ALA A 215 4.47 12.53 -15.35
CA ALA A 215 3.36 11.75 -15.90
C ALA A 215 2.59 10.94 -14.84
N ILE A 216 3.15 10.73 -13.64
CA ILE A 216 2.43 10.09 -12.53
C ILE A 216 1.11 10.83 -12.22
N GLY A 217 1.14 12.17 -12.21
CA GLY A 217 -0.07 13.02 -12.14
C GLY A 217 -0.96 12.87 -10.91
N ARG A 218 -0.53 12.11 -9.90
CA ARG A 218 -1.32 11.71 -8.73
C ARG A 218 -0.53 11.92 -7.43
N PRO A 219 -1.21 12.07 -6.28
CA PRO A 219 -0.55 12.13 -4.99
C PRO A 219 0.54 11.06 -4.87
N THR A 220 1.76 11.48 -4.52
CA THR A 220 2.92 10.57 -4.49
C THR A 220 3.69 10.66 -3.18
N PHE A 221 3.94 9.53 -2.55
CA PHE A 221 4.86 9.40 -1.42
C PHE A 221 6.21 8.90 -1.91
N PHE A 222 7.26 9.70 -1.74
CA PHE A 222 8.62 9.29 -2.04
C PHE A 222 9.37 8.99 -0.74
N ALA A 223 10.14 7.91 -0.70
CA ALA A 223 11.07 7.63 0.38
C ALA A 223 12.43 7.24 -0.18
N TRP A 224 13.51 7.70 0.44
CA TRP A 224 14.87 7.32 0.09
C TRP A 224 15.82 7.49 1.28
N ALA A 225 16.92 6.76 1.23
CA ALA A 225 17.98 6.83 2.21
C ALA A 225 18.92 8.02 1.93
N ASP A 226 19.23 8.77 2.98
CA ASP A 226 20.37 9.68 3.04
C ASP A 226 21.50 8.88 3.70
N GLY A 227 22.31 8.20 2.88
CA GLY A 227 23.41 7.36 3.37
C GLY A 227 24.48 8.15 4.13
N ASP A 228 25.30 7.48 4.94
CA ASP A 228 26.32 8.07 5.82
C ASP A 228 27.56 8.64 5.05
N GLY A 229 27.35 9.41 3.98
CA GLY A 229 28.40 10.14 3.26
C GLY A 229 29.02 9.43 2.05
N LEU A 230 28.64 8.17 1.76
CA LEU A 230 29.01 7.46 0.51
C LEU A 230 27.89 7.41 -0.54
N GLY A 231 26.74 8.06 -0.25
CA GLY A 231 25.75 8.51 -1.23
C GLY A 231 25.13 7.43 -2.11
N LEU A 232 23.96 6.92 -1.72
CA LEU A 232 23.01 6.32 -2.68
C LEU A 232 22.37 7.45 -3.51
N VAL A 233 23.18 8.13 -4.33
CA VAL A 233 22.77 9.30 -5.14
C VAL A 233 21.67 8.94 -6.14
N PHE A 234 21.51 7.66 -6.47
CA PHE A 234 20.59 7.23 -7.51
C PHE A 234 19.10 7.41 -7.14
N GLU A 235 18.76 7.32 -5.85
CA GLU A 235 17.38 7.44 -5.34
C GLU A 235 17.06 8.82 -4.77
N ASP A 236 18.09 9.66 -4.57
CA ASP A 236 17.94 11.01 -4.06
C ASP A 236 17.28 11.94 -5.11
N LEU A 237 16.11 12.48 -4.76
CA LEU A 237 15.38 13.42 -5.60
C LEU A 237 15.72 14.88 -5.32
N ASP A 238 16.49 15.18 -4.26
CA ASP A 238 16.99 16.52 -3.96
C ASP A 238 18.29 16.83 -4.67
N ARG A 239 19.13 15.82 -4.91
CA ARG A 239 20.44 16.02 -5.52
C ARG A 239 20.57 15.30 -6.87
N PRO A 240 21.35 15.85 -7.82
CA PRO A 240 21.89 17.21 -7.82
C PRO A 240 20.87 18.29 -8.23
N THR A 241 19.68 17.90 -8.71
CA THR A 241 18.78 18.79 -9.48
C THR A 241 17.49 19.19 -8.77
N LYS A 242 17.27 18.81 -7.50
CA LYS A 242 16.04 19.12 -6.75
C LYS A 242 14.75 18.79 -7.52
N VAL A 243 14.71 17.60 -8.13
CA VAL A 243 13.57 17.17 -8.96
C VAL A 243 12.29 17.16 -8.14
N TRP A 244 12.35 16.74 -6.87
CA TRP A 244 11.18 16.70 -5.99
C TRP A 244 10.48 18.06 -5.87
N ASP A 245 11.22 19.17 -5.81
CA ASP A 245 10.65 20.52 -5.68
C ASP A 245 9.83 20.91 -6.91
N GLY A 246 10.22 20.43 -8.10
CA GLY A 246 9.59 20.78 -9.39
C GLY A 246 8.41 19.90 -9.81
N LEU A 247 8.04 18.87 -9.04
CA LEU A 247 6.93 17.99 -9.40
C LEU A 247 5.58 18.70 -9.22
N PRO A 248 4.65 18.59 -10.19
CA PRO A 248 3.38 19.32 -10.13
C PRO A 248 2.35 18.72 -9.17
N GLN A 249 2.43 17.42 -8.88
CA GLN A 249 1.48 16.73 -8.02
C GLN A 249 1.69 17.02 -6.53
N ALA A 250 0.63 16.81 -5.75
CA ALA A 250 0.70 16.65 -4.30
C ALA A 250 1.71 15.55 -3.95
N ARG A 251 2.60 15.82 -3.00
CA ARG A 251 3.73 14.92 -2.74
C ARG A 251 4.25 14.97 -1.32
N TYR A 252 4.81 13.84 -0.92
CA TYR A 252 5.53 13.65 0.34
C TYR A 252 6.95 13.18 0.02
N ALA A 253 7.90 13.49 0.89
CA ALA A 253 9.23 12.93 0.91
C ALA A 253 9.56 12.48 2.33
N ALA A 254 9.96 11.23 2.50
CA ALA A 254 10.48 10.66 3.73
C ALA A 254 11.96 10.29 3.51
N VAL A 255 12.86 11.13 4.01
CA VAL A 255 14.30 10.94 3.90
C VAL A 255 14.82 10.38 5.21
N TYR A 256 15.45 9.20 5.19
CA TYR A 256 15.90 8.53 6.41
C TYR A 256 17.38 8.22 6.39
N GLN A 257 18.00 8.16 7.56
CA GLN A 257 19.38 7.69 7.68
C GLN A 257 19.40 6.16 7.55
N GLY A 258 20.00 5.65 6.48
CA GLY A 258 20.15 4.22 6.29
C GLY A 258 20.60 3.81 4.90
N GLU A 259 20.18 2.62 4.49
CA GLU A 259 20.58 1.94 3.26
C GLU A 259 19.38 1.50 2.42
N HIS A 260 19.61 1.30 1.11
CA HIS A 260 18.57 1.02 0.10
C HIS A 260 17.60 -0.13 0.44
N PHE A 261 18.06 -1.11 1.22
CA PHE A 261 17.30 -2.32 1.59
C PHE A 261 16.79 -2.31 3.04
N ASP A 262 16.87 -1.18 3.77
CA ASP A 262 16.39 -1.10 5.16
C ASP A 262 14.86 -1.20 5.30
N TYR A 263 14.14 -1.16 4.18
CA TYR A 263 12.72 -1.50 4.10
C TYR A 263 12.44 -2.97 4.50
N LEU A 264 13.37 -3.88 4.22
CA LEU A 264 13.25 -5.31 4.52
C LEU A 264 13.63 -5.66 5.96
N ARG A 265 13.29 -6.87 6.40
CA ARG A 265 13.82 -7.43 7.65
C ARG A 265 15.30 -7.76 7.48
N ALA A 266 16.08 -7.75 8.56
CA ALA A 266 17.52 -8.05 8.50
C ALA A 266 17.82 -9.45 7.93
N ALA A 267 16.97 -10.44 8.19
CA ALA A 267 17.11 -11.78 7.63
C ALA A 267 16.86 -11.84 6.10
N ASP A 268 16.29 -10.78 5.53
CA ASP A 268 15.87 -10.70 4.13
C ASP A 268 16.80 -9.86 3.25
N THR A 269 17.88 -9.31 3.80
CA THR A 269 18.81 -8.43 3.07
C THR A 269 20.08 -9.09 2.56
N GLY A 270 20.29 -10.38 2.85
CA GLY A 270 21.51 -11.07 2.41
C GLY A 270 22.77 -10.42 2.98
N SER A 271 23.72 -10.06 2.12
CA SER A 271 25.02 -9.50 2.50
C SER A 271 25.17 -7.99 2.27
N VAL A 272 24.10 -7.29 1.89
CA VAL A 272 24.17 -5.85 1.63
C VAL A 272 24.31 -5.06 2.93
N LEU A 273 24.81 -3.82 2.82
CA LEU A 273 24.87 -2.90 3.95
C LEU A 273 23.47 -2.57 4.48
N ARG A 274 23.45 -2.25 5.78
CA ARG A 274 22.26 -1.88 6.54
C ARG A 274 22.56 -0.62 7.32
N GLY A 275 21.58 0.27 7.39
CA GLY A 275 21.66 1.47 8.19
C GLY A 275 21.63 1.17 9.69
N PRO A 276 21.91 2.20 10.51
CA PRO A 276 21.90 2.07 11.97
C PRO A 276 20.49 1.86 12.55
N CYS A 277 19.43 2.24 11.81
CA CYS A 277 18.06 2.16 12.28
C CYS A 277 17.35 0.84 11.89
N PRO A 278 17.03 -0.05 12.84
CA PRO A 278 16.31 -1.29 12.52
C PRO A 278 14.81 -1.07 12.22
N LEU A 279 14.28 0.12 12.51
CA LEU A 279 12.84 0.43 12.41
C LEU A 279 12.41 1.04 11.09
N VAL A 280 13.33 1.34 10.15
CA VAL A 280 13.00 1.97 8.85
C VAL A 280 11.87 1.25 8.15
N GLY A 281 11.99 -0.06 7.89
CA GLY A 281 10.92 -0.77 7.19
C GLY A 281 9.58 -0.79 7.94
N GLY A 282 9.59 -0.79 9.27
CA GLY A 282 8.38 -0.65 10.10
C GLY A 282 7.71 0.71 9.89
N ALA A 283 8.45 1.77 10.13
CA ALA A 283 7.95 3.14 9.99
C ALA A 283 7.52 3.47 8.56
N MET A 284 8.19 2.93 7.54
CA MET A 284 7.83 3.18 6.14
C MET A 284 6.54 2.44 5.76
N ALA A 285 6.32 1.22 6.24
CA ALA A 285 5.05 0.53 6.04
C ALA A 285 3.88 1.32 6.63
N ASP A 286 4.06 1.86 7.84
CA ASP A 286 3.07 2.69 8.53
C ASP A 286 2.82 4.01 7.79
N LEU A 287 3.88 4.73 7.38
CA LEU A 287 3.76 5.98 6.64
C LEU A 287 3.08 5.79 5.27
N VAL A 288 3.39 4.70 4.57
CA VAL A 288 2.70 4.35 3.32
C VAL A 288 1.22 4.08 3.58
N ALA A 289 0.87 3.36 4.65
CA ALA A 289 -0.53 3.11 5.01
C ALA A 289 -1.27 4.40 5.39
N LEU A 290 -0.63 5.29 6.15
CA LEU A 290 -1.16 6.61 6.50
C LEU A 290 -1.38 7.46 5.25
N PHE A 291 -0.42 7.51 4.33
CA PHE A 291 -0.51 8.19 3.05
C PHE A 291 -1.65 7.64 2.18
N LEU A 292 -1.72 6.32 1.99
CA LEU A 292 -2.78 5.70 1.20
C LEU A 292 -4.16 5.87 1.85
N SER A 293 -4.25 5.95 3.17
CA SER A 293 -5.53 6.23 3.85
C SER A 293 -6.04 7.65 3.62
N THR A 294 -5.15 8.60 3.30
CA THR A 294 -5.52 9.96 2.89
C THR A 294 -6.01 10.01 1.44
N HIS A 295 -5.33 9.30 0.53
CA HIS A 295 -5.53 9.47 -0.92
C HIS A 295 -6.30 8.33 -1.60
N LEU A 296 -6.50 7.21 -0.89
CA LEU A 296 -7.27 6.05 -1.28
C LEU A 296 -8.04 5.53 -0.05
N PRO A 297 -9.01 6.28 0.49
CA PRO A 297 -9.73 5.87 1.69
C PRO A 297 -10.59 4.62 1.41
N VAL A 298 -10.62 3.70 2.38
CA VAL A 298 -11.52 2.55 2.34
C VAL A 298 -12.98 3.04 2.45
N PRO A 299 -13.92 2.52 1.65
CA PRO A 299 -15.33 2.88 1.73
C PRO A 299 -15.87 2.78 3.16
N LEU A 300 -16.62 3.80 3.58
CA LEU A 300 -17.22 3.92 4.92
C LEU A 300 -16.22 3.98 6.10
N GLY A 301 -14.91 4.01 5.82
CA GLY A 301 -13.86 4.27 6.80
C GLY A 301 -14.00 5.68 7.40
N ARG A 302 -13.83 5.79 8.71
CA ARG A 302 -14.11 7.03 9.47
C ARG A 302 -12.86 7.77 9.88
N ALA A 303 -11.73 7.08 10.02
CA ALA A 303 -10.48 7.72 10.35
C ALA A 303 -10.06 8.70 9.25
N ARG A 304 -9.41 9.79 9.68
CA ARG A 304 -8.87 10.84 8.81
C ARG A 304 -7.44 11.10 9.24
N VAL A 305 -6.52 11.06 8.28
CA VAL A 305 -5.09 11.30 8.50
C VAL A 305 -4.79 12.73 8.06
N GLY A 306 -4.07 13.47 8.91
CA GLY A 306 -3.64 14.83 8.58
C GLY A 306 -2.47 14.85 7.60
N ASP A 307 -2.16 16.04 7.08
CA ASP A 307 -1.04 16.26 6.14
C ASP A 307 0.32 15.83 6.74
N ASP A 308 0.46 15.78 8.07
CA ASP A 308 1.71 15.41 8.76
C ASP A 308 1.89 13.90 8.96
N LEU A 309 1.00 13.10 8.36
CA LEU A 309 0.94 11.64 8.43
C LEU A 309 1.12 11.14 9.87
N LYS A 310 0.41 11.77 10.82
CA LYS A 310 0.29 11.23 12.18
C LYS A 310 -0.80 10.17 12.24
N PRO A 311 -0.57 9.06 12.98
CA PRO A 311 -1.64 8.15 13.35
C PRO A 311 -2.84 8.92 13.94
N PRO A 312 -4.06 8.71 13.42
CA PRO A 312 -5.23 9.40 13.95
C PRO A 312 -5.53 8.92 15.36
N GLN A 313 -6.02 9.82 16.21
CA GLN A 313 -6.54 9.46 17.52
C GLN A 313 -7.96 8.93 17.35
N VAL A 314 -8.18 7.68 17.74
CA VAL A 314 -9.50 7.02 17.66
C VAL A 314 -9.76 6.28 18.96
N ASP A 315 -10.98 6.43 19.48
CA ASP A 315 -11.44 5.58 20.57
C ASP A 315 -11.81 4.21 19.99
N LEU A 316 -11.12 3.18 20.46
CA LEU A 316 -11.37 1.79 20.07
C LEU A 316 -12.31 1.14 21.09
N THR A 317 -13.21 0.30 20.60
CA THR A 317 -13.92 -0.62 21.49
C THR A 317 -12.97 -1.73 21.97
N PRO A 318 -13.26 -2.44 23.08
CA PRO A 318 -12.43 -3.56 23.54
C PRO A 318 -12.22 -4.64 22.46
N GLU A 319 -13.20 -4.82 21.58
CA GLU A 319 -13.06 -5.74 20.45
C GLU A 319 -12.05 -5.23 19.41
N GLN A 320 -12.13 -3.95 19.05
CA GLN A 320 -11.21 -3.32 18.10
C GLN A 320 -9.77 -3.27 18.63
N GLU A 321 -9.58 -3.13 19.94
CA GLU A 321 -8.25 -3.18 20.58
C GLU A 321 -7.55 -4.53 20.34
N ARG A 322 -8.31 -5.64 20.34
CA ARG A 322 -7.75 -6.98 20.03
C ARG A 322 -7.21 -7.06 18.61
N PHE A 323 -7.90 -6.43 17.66
CA PHE A 323 -7.43 -6.32 16.29
C PHE A 323 -6.25 -5.36 16.17
N ALA A 324 -6.26 -4.25 16.91
CA ALA A 324 -5.24 -3.21 16.86
C ALA A 324 -3.84 -3.74 17.18
N GLY A 325 -3.65 -4.52 18.25
CA GLY A 325 -2.37 -5.16 18.57
C GLY A 325 -1.15 -4.25 18.33
N ALA A 326 -0.23 -4.67 17.46
CA ALA A 326 0.98 -3.93 17.08
C ALA A 326 0.80 -3.00 15.84
N HIS A 327 -0.42 -2.54 15.55
CA HIS A 327 -0.70 -1.63 14.42
C HIS A 327 -0.02 -0.27 14.60
N LEU A 328 0.60 0.24 13.53
CA LEU A 328 1.33 1.52 13.49
C LEU A 328 2.47 1.68 14.50
N GLN A 329 3.02 0.57 14.99
CA GLN A 329 4.10 0.57 15.97
C GLN A 329 5.43 1.07 15.40
N GLY A 330 5.66 0.96 14.10
CA GLY A 330 6.89 1.43 13.46
C GLY A 330 7.07 2.93 13.63
N VAL A 331 6.06 3.73 13.27
CA VAL A 331 6.07 5.20 13.48
C VAL A 331 6.02 5.57 14.96
N ALA A 332 5.33 4.79 15.80
CA ALA A 332 5.24 5.07 17.24
C ALA A 332 6.58 4.89 17.97
N GLN A 333 7.34 3.85 17.60
CA GLN A 333 8.61 3.51 18.24
C GLN A 333 9.80 4.29 17.66
N PHE A 334 9.71 4.73 16.41
CA PHE A 334 10.79 5.41 15.69
C PHE A 334 11.44 6.57 16.47
N PRO A 335 10.69 7.49 17.12
CA PRO A 335 11.29 8.64 17.78
C PRO A 335 12.18 8.32 18.97
N ALA A 336 11.97 7.16 19.61
CA ALA A 336 12.71 6.74 20.79
C ALA A 336 13.85 5.75 20.46
N ALA A 337 13.95 5.31 19.21
CA ALA A 337 14.91 4.29 18.80
C ALA A 337 16.29 4.90 18.49
N PRO A 338 17.38 4.41 19.10
CA PRO A 338 18.73 4.88 18.81
C PRO A 338 19.11 4.68 17.34
N GLY A 339 19.78 5.66 16.75
CA GLY A 339 20.22 5.61 15.35
C GLY A 339 19.11 5.75 14.32
N CYS A 340 17.86 5.99 14.75
CA CYS A 340 16.73 6.24 13.86
C CYS A 340 16.54 7.73 13.66
N ARG A 341 16.65 8.16 12.40
CA ARG A 341 16.36 9.51 11.96
C ARG A 341 15.62 9.49 10.63
N LEU A 342 14.53 10.25 10.57
CA LEU A 342 13.72 10.46 9.37
C LEU A 342 13.20 11.89 9.33
N ASP A 343 13.40 12.56 8.20
CA ASP A 343 12.84 13.86 7.88
C ASP A 343 11.69 13.66 6.88
N LEU A 344 10.45 13.83 7.34
CA LEU A 344 9.24 13.84 6.52
C LEU A 344 8.92 15.27 6.10
N ARG A 345 8.62 15.48 4.82
CA ARG A 345 8.12 16.76 4.30
C ARG A 345 7.04 16.55 3.26
N TRP A 346 6.21 17.57 3.05
CA TRP A 346 5.12 17.52 2.09
C TRP A 346 4.90 18.86 1.38
N ASN A 347 4.32 18.77 0.18
CA ASN A 347 3.74 19.87 -0.58
C ASN A 347 2.42 19.38 -1.17
N LEU A 348 1.30 19.84 -0.60
CA LEU A 348 -0.06 19.42 -0.93
C LEU A 348 -0.82 20.64 -1.44
N ASP A 349 -0.63 20.93 -2.72
CA ASP A 349 -1.28 22.04 -3.41
C ASP A 349 -0.98 23.40 -2.75
N GLY A 350 0.29 23.66 -2.45
CA GLY A 350 0.77 24.88 -1.81
C GLY A 350 0.77 24.85 -0.28
N ARG A 351 0.13 23.85 0.34
CA ARG A 351 0.31 23.56 1.78
C ARG A 351 1.60 22.78 1.96
N THR A 352 2.61 23.44 2.53
CA THR A 352 3.91 22.84 2.79
C THR A 352 4.13 22.62 4.28
N GLY A 353 4.93 21.62 4.61
CA GLY A 353 5.31 21.36 5.99
C GLY A 353 6.36 20.28 6.10
N SER A 354 6.88 20.12 7.32
CA SER A 354 7.83 19.06 7.65
C SER A 354 7.65 18.57 9.07
N ARG A 355 8.12 17.35 9.32
CA ARG A 355 8.12 16.67 10.60
C ARG A 355 9.35 15.77 10.67
N ARG A 356 10.11 15.89 11.74
CA ARG A 356 11.20 14.95 12.06
C ARG A 356 10.68 13.82 12.95
N LEU A 357 11.16 12.61 12.68
CA LEU A 357 11.00 11.44 13.54
C LEU A 357 12.39 10.95 13.95
N GLY A 358 12.62 10.79 15.25
CA GLY A 358 13.93 10.42 15.78
C GLY A 358 14.91 11.59 15.88
N THR A 359 16.16 11.30 16.24
CA THR A 359 17.21 12.28 16.57
C THR A 359 18.48 12.05 15.80
#